data_AF-A0A9X3SC67-F1
#
_entry.id   AF-A0A9X3SC67-F1
#
_cell.length_a   1.000
_cell.length_b   1.000
_cell.length_c   1.000
_cell.angle_alpha   90.00
_cell.angle_beta   90.00
_cell.angle_gamma   90.00
#
_symmetry.space_group_name_H-M   'P 1'
#
loop_
_entity.id
_entity.type
_entity.pdbx_description
1 polymer ?
#
loop_
_entity_poly.entity_id
_entity_poly.type
_entity_poly.pdbx_seq_one_letter_code
_entity_poly.pdbx_strand_id
1 'polypeptide(L)'
;MISRRWLGALAALGLAITGCGEAAAPEPDQLALKRPERPREAQPDKRAPVTGAERGVIRRWAEELSRGDVRAAAKEFSVPSEIVNLQPDPLELDTARRVEDFNDSLPCGAKLIKVTRTVSKLVVGEFELTDRPGGDCGASAGSQATFAFLIDADGHIARLIYIDTDDADAPGTALT
;
A
#
# COMPACT_ATOMS: atom_id res chain seq x y z
N MET A 1 -27.89 -23.41 33.06
CA MET A 1 -28.17 -23.25 34.50
C MET A 1 -27.32 -24.22 35.29
N ILE A 2 -26.80 -23.73 36.41
CA ILE A 2 -25.80 -24.29 37.32
C ILE A 2 -26.20 -25.65 37.89
N SER A 3 -25.24 -26.58 38.02
CA SER A 3 -24.96 -27.24 39.29
C SER A 3 -23.65 -28.05 39.27
N ARG A 4 -22.64 -27.46 39.92
CA ARG A 4 -21.53 -28.18 40.58
C ARG A 4 -22.09 -28.98 41.75
N ARG A 5 -21.40 -30.08 42.12
CA ARG A 5 -20.92 -30.42 43.48
C ARG A 5 -20.39 -31.86 43.50
N TRP A 6 -19.08 -32.06 43.64
CA TRP A 6 -18.33 -32.14 44.92
C TRP A 6 -18.67 -33.41 45.71
N LEU A 7 -17.64 -34.23 45.93
CA LEU A 7 -17.35 -35.08 47.12
C LEU A 7 -16.12 -35.92 46.71
N GLY A 8 -14.94 -35.64 47.25
CA GLY A 8 -14.42 -36.28 48.47
C GLY A 8 -13.44 -37.39 48.05
N ALA A 9 -12.43 -37.83 48.79
CA ALA A 9 -11.82 -37.42 50.04
C ALA A 9 -10.51 -38.25 50.13
N LEU A 10 -9.51 -37.71 50.84
CA LEU A 10 -8.59 -38.41 51.74
C LEU A 10 -7.64 -39.51 51.21
N ALA A 11 -6.35 -39.15 51.26
CA ALA A 11 -5.28 -39.76 52.07
C ALA A 11 -4.91 -41.24 51.88
N ALA A 12 -3.64 -41.50 51.57
CA ALA A 12 -2.79 -42.38 52.38
C ALA A 12 -1.30 -42.17 52.07
N LEU A 13 -0.53 -42.13 53.14
CA LEU A 13 0.92 -42.07 53.26
C LEU A 13 1.52 -43.47 52.94
N GLY A 14 2.63 -43.55 52.22
CA GLY A 14 3.37 -44.80 52.00
C GLY A 14 4.86 -44.55 51.78
N LEU A 15 5.67 -45.12 52.67
CA LEU A 15 7.12 -44.96 52.78
C LEU A 15 7.94 -45.56 51.62
N ALA A 16 9.12 -44.95 51.45
CA ALA A 16 10.30 -45.29 50.67
C ALA A 16 10.62 -46.77 50.40
N ILE A 17 11.06 -47.05 49.16
CA ILE A 17 12.08 -48.07 48.84
C ILE A 17 12.96 -47.54 47.70
N THR A 18 14.27 -47.65 47.88
CA THR A 18 15.35 -47.44 46.92
C THR A 18 15.37 -48.51 45.82
N GLY A 19 15.60 -48.12 44.56
CA GLY A 19 15.88 -49.07 43.49
C GLY A 19 16.22 -48.40 42.16
N CYS A 20 17.46 -48.55 41.71
CA CYS A 20 17.90 -48.22 40.36
C CYS A 20 17.38 -49.25 39.35
N GLY A 21 16.93 -48.75 38.20
CA GLY A 21 16.93 -49.47 36.94
C GLY A 21 15.63 -50.19 36.58
N GLU A 22 14.89 -49.62 35.62
CA GLU A 22 14.26 -50.36 34.52
C GLU A 22 13.79 -49.35 33.47
N ALA A 23 14.15 -49.57 32.21
CA ALA A 23 13.70 -48.76 31.09
C ALA A 23 12.28 -49.16 30.68
N ALA A 24 11.34 -48.21 30.55
CA ALA A 24 10.25 -48.22 29.57
C ALA A 24 9.33 -46.98 29.73
N ALA A 25 9.39 -46.07 28.75
CA ALA A 25 8.27 -45.64 27.90
C ALA A 25 8.59 -44.26 27.30
N PRO A 26 8.50 -44.06 25.97
CA PRO A 26 8.41 -42.72 25.41
C PRO A 26 7.02 -42.18 25.74
N GLU A 27 6.92 -41.22 26.67
CA GLU A 27 5.70 -40.44 26.83
C GLU A 27 5.47 -39.54 25.59
N PRO A 28 4.21 -39.28 25.26
CA PRO A 28 3.75 -38.92 23.94
C PRO A 28 4.11 -37.49 23.60
N ASP A 29 4.46 -37.28 22.34
CA ASP A 29 4.31 -36.03 21.57
C ASP A 29 3.97 -34.81 22.42
N GLN A 30 4.95 -34.33 23.19
CA GLN A 30 5.03 -32.90 23.38
C GLN A 30 5.38 -32.40 21.99
N LEU A 31 4.33 -32.01 21.26
CA LEU A 31 4.37 -31.04 20.18
C LEU A 31 5.37 -29.97 20.63
N ALA A 32 6.63 -30.16 20.25
CA ALA A 32 7.64 -29.15 20.34
C ALA A 32 7.09 -28.09 19.41
N LEU A 33 6.33 -27.15 19.98
CA LEU A 33 5.95 -25.94 19.31
C LEU A 33 7.29 -25.37 18.89
N LYS A 34 7.61 -25.55 17.60
CA LYS A 34 8.73 -24.87 16.95
C LYS A 34 8.61 -23.45 17.44
N ARG A 35 9.63 -23.02 18.19
CA ARG A 35 9.82 -21.63 18.58
C ARG A 35 9.42 -20.82 17.35
N PRO A 36 8.42 -19.92 17.43
CA PRO A 36 8.07 -19.13 16.26
C PRO A 36 9.38 -18.52 15.78
N GLU A 37 9.77 -18.85 14.54
CA GLU A 37 10.84 -18.14 13.88
C GLU A 37 10.49 -16.67 14.09
N ARG A 38 11.37 -15.95 14.77
CA ARG A 38 11.30 -14.50 14.95
C ARG A 38 10.81 -13.95 13.60
N PRO A 39 9.73 -13.13 13.54
CA PRO A 39 9.19 -12.66 12.27
C PRO A 39 10.37 -12.28 11.40
N ARG A 40 10.55 -13.01 10.28
CA ARG A 40 11.71 -12.81 9.42
C ARG A 40 11.64 -11.35 9.05
N GLU A 41 12.54 -10.57 9.65
CA GLU A 41 12.65 -9.14 9.43
C GLU A 41 12.64 -8.99 7.92
N ALA A 42 11.56 -8.37 7.40
CA ALA A 42 11.27 -8.39 5.98
C ALA A 42 12.54 -7.89 5.29
N GLN A 43 13.24 -8.80 4.59
CA GLN A 43 14.42 -8.41 3.85
C GLN A 43 13.98 -7.27 2.95
N PRO A 44 14.71 -6.14 2.92
CA PRO A 44 14.29 -5.01 2.12
C PRO A 44 14.07 -5.52 0.71
N ASP A 45 12.80 -5.54 0.28
CA ASP A 45 12.45 -5.95 -1.08
C ASP A 45 13.37 -5.16 -1.99
N LYS A 46 14.20 -5.86 -2.77
CA LYS A 46 15.06 -5.23 -3.79
C LYS A 46 14.15 -4.73 -4.91
N ARG A 47 13.37 -3.69 -4.61
CA ARG A 47 12.53 -2.95 -5.54
C ARG A 47 13.47 -2.43 -6.62
N ALA A 48 13.15 -2.71 -7.88
CA ALA A 48 13.89 -2.12 -8.99
C ALA A 48 13.81 -0.59 -8.88
N PRO A 49 14.92 0.14 -9.08
CA PRO A 49 14.93 1.59 -8.97
C PRO A 49 14.05 2.23 -10.04
N VAL A 50 13.26 3.24 -9.66
CA VAL A 50 12.47 4.04 -10.62
C VAL A 50 13.40 4.61 -11.69
N THR A 51 13.04 4.45 -12.95
CA THR A 51 13.83 4.93 -14.08
C THR A 51 13.73 6.44 -14.23
N GLY A 52 14.67 7.04 -14.97
CA GLY A 52 14.60 8.46 -15.29
C GLY A 52 13.36 8.83 -16.11
N ALA A 53 12.93 7.94 -17.02
CA ALA A 53 11.75 8.16 -17.87
C ALA A 53 10.45 8.22 -17.05
N GLU A 54 10.24 7.24 -16.16
CA GLU A 54 9.06 7.21 -15.27
C GLU A 54 9.01 8.40 -14.32
N ARG A 55 10.15 8.79 -13.74
CA ARG A 55 10.22 10.01 -12.94
C ARG A 55 9.89 11.25 -13.78
N GLY A 56 10.33 11.25 -15.05
CA GLY A 56 10.13 12.33 -16.00
C GLY A 56 8.66 12.56 -16.33
N VAL A 57 7.92 11.52 -16.70
CA VAL A 57 6.49 11.61 -17.04
C VAL A 57 5.67 12.13 -15.85
N ILE A 58 5.90 11.58 -14.65
CA ILE A 58 5.19 12.01 -13.43
C ILE A 58 5.52 13.47 -13.09
N ARG A 59 6.78 13.86 -13.21
CA ARG A 59 7.21 15.23 -12.93
C ARG A 59 6.61 16.22 -13.93
N ARG A 60 6.70 15.93 -15.23
CA ARG A 60 6.17 16.80 -16.28
C ARG A 60 4.67 16.97 -16.11
N TRP A 61 3.93 15.88 -15.91
CA TRP A 61 2.49 15.95 -15.64
C TRP A 61 2.15 16.94 -14.51
N ALA A 62 2.80 16.80 -13.35
CA ALA A 62 2.58 17.69 -12.21
C ALA A 62 3.00 19.14 -12.49
N GLU A 63 4.10 19.36 -13.18
CA GLU A 63 4.59 20.68 -13.55
C GLU A 63 3.66 21.39 -14.55
N GLU A 64 3.19 20.70 -15.59
CA GLU A 64 2.27 21.28 -16.58
C GLU A 64 0.91 21.61 -15.95
N LEU A 65 0.41 20.71 -15.10
CA LEU A 65 -0.80 20.94 -14.32
C LEU A 65 -0.67 22.21 -13.45
N SER A 66 0.46 22.34 -12.74
CA SER A 66 0.76 23.50 -11.89
C SER A 66 0.87 24.81 -12.66
N ARG A 67 1.28 24.77 -13.93
CA ARG A 67 1.31 25.94 -14.83
C ARG A 67 -0.06 26.27 -15.44
N GLY A 68 -1.07 25.43 -15.22
CA GLY A 68 -2.38 25.55 -15.86
C GLY A 68 -2.40 25.04 -17.32
N ASP A 69 -1.34 24.39 -17.81
CA ASP A 69 -1.32 23.80 -19.15
C ASP A 69 -1.94 22.40 -19.14
N VAL A 70 -3.27 22.39 -19.07
CA VAL A 70 -4.09 21.18 -19.03
C VAL A 70 -3.83 20.26 -20.23
N ARG A 71 -3.61 20.83 -21.42
CA ARG A 71 -3.38 20.02 -22.62
C ARG A 71 -2.01 19.36 -22.60
N ALA A 72 -0.98 20.06 -22.11
CA ALA A 72 0.34 19.46 -21.94
C ALA A 72 0.31 18.38 -20.85
N ALA A 73 -0.36 18.61 -19.73
CA ALA A 73 -0.56 17.60 -18.69
C ALA A 73 -1.28 16.35 -19.24
N ALA A 74 -2.32 16.54 -20.04
CA ALA A 74 -3.09 15.44 -20.66
C ALA A 74 -2.25 14.58 -21.62
N LYS A 75 -1.23 15.15 -22.29
CA LYS A 75 -0.36 14.39 -23.20
C LYS A 75 0.54 13.37 -22.50
N GLU A 76 0.70 13.46 -21.19
CA GLU A 76 1.48 12.47 -20.43
C GLU A 76 0.67 11.19 -20.15
N PHE A 77 -0.63 11.14 -20.47
CA PHE A 77 -1.48 9.96 -20.32
C PHE A 77 -1.65 9.19 -21.62
N SER A 78 -1.84 7.87 -21.49
CA SER A 78 -2.28 7.00 -22.56
C SER A 78 -3.76 7.25 -22.87
N VAL A 79 -4.18 6.91 -24.09
CA VAL A 79 -5.60 6.83 -24.47
C VAL A 79 -5.85 5.43 -25.04
N PRO A 80 -6.62 4.57 -24.36
CA PRO A 80 -7.32 4.82 -23.10
C PRO A 80 -6.41 4.84 -21.86
N SER A 81 -6.87 5.45 -20.77
CA SER A 81 -6.28 5.36 -19.42
C SER A 81 -7.35 5.36 -18.33
N GLU A 82 -6.98 5.03 -17.08
CA GLU A 82 -7.93 4.84 -15.98
C GLU A 82 -7.51 5.63 -14.72
N ILE A 83 -8.50 6.22 -14.03
CA ILE A 83 -8.34 6.86 -12.72
C ILE A 83 -9.05 6.02 -11.65
N VAL A 84 -8.32 5.64 -10.60
CA VAL A 84 -8.80 4.74 -9.55
C VAL A 84 -8.71 5.42 -8.19
N ASN A 85 -9.72 5.19 -7.33
CA ASN A 85 -9.82 5.66 -5.94
C ASN A 85 -9.84 7.18 -5.73
N LEU A 86 -9.80 8.00 -6.79
CA LEU A 86 -10.02 9.44 -6.67
C LEU A 86 -11.51 9.80 -6.50
N GLN A 87 -12.39 8.89 -6.90
CA GLN A 87 -13.84 8.94 -6.71
C GLN A 87 -14.37 7.52 -6.48
N PRO A 88 -15.65 7.33 -6.07
CA PRO A 88 -16.17 6.01 -5.69
C PRO A 88 -16.03 4.92 -6.76
N ASP A 89 -16.26 5.29 -8.04
CA ASP A 89 -16.13 4.37 -9.18
C ASP A 89 -14.88 4.73 -10.00
N PRO A 90 -14.18 3.74 -10.59
CA PRO A 90 -13.11 4.01 -11.54
C PRO A 90 -13.60 4.86 -12.72
N LEU A 91 -12.78 5.83 -13.13
CA LEU A 91 -13.06 6.68 -14.28
C LEU A 91 -12.20 6.27 -15.46
N GLU A 92 -12.87 5.77 -16.50
CA GLU A 92 -12.27 5.48 -17.79
C GLU A 92 -12.12 6.75 -18.64
N LEU A 93 -10.91 6.98 -19.14
CA LEU A 93 -10.54 8.10 -20.01
C LEU A 93 -10.28 7.54 -21.41
N ASP A 94 -11.36 7.30 -22.14
CA ASP A 94 -11.39 6.64 -23.46
C ASP A 94 -11.00 7.53 -24.65
N THR A 95 -10.88 8.84 -24.40
CA THR A 95 -10.56 9.83 -25.44
C THR A 95 -9.60 10.88 -24.88
N ALA A 96 -8.78 11.46 -25.77
CA ALA A 96 -7.89 12.57 -25.41
C ALA A 96 -8.67 13.74 -24.75
N ARG A 97 -9.91 13.98 -25.20
CA ARG A 97 -10.75 15.02 -24.61
C ARG A 97 -11.13 14.71 -23.16
N ARG A 98 -11.47 13.46 -22.83
CA ARG A 98 -11.73 13.07 -21.44
C ARG A 98 -10.49 13.19 -20.55
N VAL A 99 -9.31 12.89 -21.08
CA VAL A 99 -8.05 13.12 -20.35
C VAL A 99 -7.83 14.61 -20.08
N GLU A 100 -8.09 15.48 -21.06
CA GLU A 100 -8.06 16.94 -20.84
C GLU A 100 -9.06 17.36 -19.75
N ASP A 101 -10.32 16.94 -19.87
CA ASP A 101 -11.38 17.30 -18.91
C ASP A 101 -11.05 16.81 -17.48
N PHE A 102 -10.44 15.63 -17.35
CA PHE A 102 -9.95 15.13 -16.07
C PHE A 102 -8.86 16.05 -15.48
N ASN A 103 -7.84 16.42 -16.26
CA ASN A 103 -6.77 17.30 -15.79
C ASN A 103 -7.26 18.72 -15.49
N ASP A 104 -8.28 19.20 -16.19
CA ASP A 104 -8.95 20.47 -15.92
C ASP A 104 -9.72 20.41 -14.59
N SER A 105 -10.32 19.26 -14.26
CA SER A 105 -11.09 19.07 -13.03
C SER A 105 -10.25 19.07 -11.75
N LEU A 106 -8.92 18.90 -11.85
CA LEU A 106 -8.03 18.86 -10.70
C LEU A 106 -7.83 20.29 -10.13
N PRO A 107 -8.31 20.56 -8.89
CA PRO A 107 -8.33 21.92 -8.35
C PRO A 107 -6.92 22.45 -8.00
N CYS A 108 -5.99 21.55 -7.70
CA CYS A 108 -4.65 21.87 -7.25
C CYS A 108 -3.60 21.63 -8.33
N GLY A 109 -2.53 22.43 -8.29
CA GLY A 109 -1.23 22.05 -8.82
C GLY A 109 -0.50 21.11 -7.85
N ALA A 110 0.69 20.67 -8.23
CA ALA A 110 1.47 19.74 -7.43
C ALA A 110 2.97 19.85 -7.70
N LYS A 111 3.77 19.78 -6.62
CA LYS A 111 5.22 19.65 -6.68
C LYS A 111 5.62 18.25 -6.25
N LEU A 112 6.32 17.53 -7.14
CA LEU A 112 6.79 16.18 -6.85
C LEU A 112 7.91 16.20 -5.80
N ILE A 113 7.68 15.57 -4.64
CA ILE A 113 8.60 15.48 -3.51
C ILE A 113 9.48 14.23 -3.66
N LYS A 114 8.84 13.07 -3.86
CA LYS A 114 9.51 11.77 -3.82
C LYS A 114 8.88 10.83 -4.82
N VAL A 115 9.70 9.92 -5.35
CA VAL A 115 9.23 8.85 -6.24
C VAL A 115 9.86 7.53 -5.81
N THR A 116 9.03 6.52 -5.63
CA THR A 116 9.46 5.16 -5.30
C THR A 116 8.80 4.14 -6.23
N ARG A 117 9.24 2.88 -6.19
CA ARG A 117 8.56 1.79 -6.89
C ARG A 117 8.06 0.76 -5.88
N THR A 118 6.86 0.25 -6.08
CA THR A 118 6.31 -0.87 -5.32
C THR A 118 6.86 -2.22 -5.80
N VAL A 119 6.58 -3.29 -5.06
CA VAL A 119 6.86 -4.66 -5.53
C VAL A 119 6.04 -5.02 -6.78
N SER A 120 4.82 -4.48 -6.89
CA SER A 120 3.89 -4.64 -8.02
C SER A 120 4.21 -3.75 -9.22
N LYS A 121 5.41 -3.17 -9.29
CA LYS A 121 5.92 -2.31 -10.38
C LYS A 121 5.27 -0.94 -10.52
N LEU A 122 4.25 -0.61 -9.73
CA LEU A 122 3.68 0.73 -9.68
C LEU A 122 4.75 1.73 -9.23
N VAL A 123 4.76 2.89 -9.87
CA VAL A 123 5.60 4.01 -9.47
C VAL A 123 4.76 4.89 -8.56
N VAL A 124 5.22 5.19 -7.35
CA VAL A 124 4.48 6.01 -6.38
C VAL A 124 5.12 7.39 -6.31
N GLY A 125 4.35 8.43 -6.57
CA GLY A 125 4.71 9.82 -6.38
C GLY A 125 4.08 10.39 -5.11
N GLU A 126 4.89 11.02 -4.27
CA GLU A 126 4.44 11.89 -3.17
C GLU A 126 4.56 13.34 -3.62
N PHE A 127 3.51 14.13 -3.42
CA PHE A 127 3.40 15.50 -3.91
C PHE A 127 3.03 16.46 -2.79
N GLU A 128 3.55 17.68 -2.87
CA GLU A 128 3.03 18.85 -2.14
C GLU A 128 2.02 19.53 -3.06
N LEU A 129 0.77 19.68 -2.61
CA LEU A 129 -0.27 20.37 -3.37
C LEU A 129 -0.03 21.88 -3.34
N THR A 130 -0.30 22.53 -4.47
CA THR A 130 -0.11 23.97 -4.62
C THR A 130 -1.32 24.61 -5.28
N ASP A 131 -1.44 25.93 -5.15
CA ASP A 131 -2.31 26.69 -6.04
C ASP A 131 -1.86 26.52 -7.50
N ARG A 132 -2.82 26.67 -8.43
CA ARG A 132 -2.56 26.69 -9.87
C ARG A 132 -3.50 27.65 -10.59
N PRO A 133 -3.10 28.20 -11.75
CA PRO A 133 -4.04 28.87 -12.64
C PRO A 133 -5.16 27.92 -13.07
N GLY A 134 -6.40 28.44 -13.10
CA GLY A 134 -7.58 27.69 -13.56
C GLY A 134 -8.20 26.73 -12.54
N GLY A 135 -7.60 26.59 -11.35
CA GLY A 135 -8.15 25.80 -10.24
C GLY A 135 -8.17 26.58 -8.93
N ASP A 136 -8.90 26.07 -7.94
CA ASP A 136 -8.92 26.59 -6.58
C ASP A 136 -8.53 25.47 -5.61
N CYS A 137 -7.26 25.45 -5.19
CA CYS A 137 -6.76 24.44 -4.27
C CYS A 137 -7.24 24.68 -2.83
N GLY A 138 -7.64 25.92 -2.51
CA GLY A 138 -8.17 26.31 -1.20
C GLY A 138 -7.30 25.85 -0.02
N ALA A 139 -7.95 25.28 0.99
CA ALA A 139 -7.29 24.83 2.21
C ALA A 139 -6.33 23.63 2.03
N SER A 140 -6.36 22.97 0.86
CA SER A 140 -5.47 21.85 0.55
C SER A 140 -4.09 22.29 0.08
N ALA A 141 -3.88 23.58 -0.25
CA ALA A 141 -2.55 24.08 -0.61
C ALA A 141 -1.55 23.86 0.54
N GLY A 142 -0.38 23.30 0.21
CA GLY A 142 0.67 22.92 1.16
C GLY A 142 0.47 21.55 1.81
N SER A 143 -0.66 20.89 1.61
CA SER A 143 -0.88 19.50 2.06
C SER A 143 -0.21 18.49 1.13
N GLN A 144 -0.16 17.22 1.54
CA GLN A 144 0.41 16.14 0.73
C GLN A 144 -0.67 15.32 0.03
N ALA A 145 -0.36 14.88 -1.18
CA ALA A 145 -1.13 13.86 -1.89
C ALA A 145 -0.19 12.75 -2.39
N THR A 146 -0.68 11.52 -2.38
CA THR A 146 0.08 10.36 -2.86
C THR A 146 -0.68 9.68 -3.99
N PHE A 147 0.02 9.38 -5.07
CA PHE A 147 -0.54 8.66 -6.22
C PHE A 147 0.38 7.52 -6.63
N ALA A 148 -0.21 6.37 -6.97
CA ALA A 148 0.47 5.32 -7.70
C ALA A 148 0.16 5.42 -9.20
N PHE A 149 1.15 5.13 -10.02
CA PHE A 149 1.11 5.24 -11.47
C PHE A 149 1.50 3.89 -12.09
N LEU A 150 0.70 3.44 -13.05
CA LEU A 150 1.13 2.47 -14.04
C LEU A 150 1.59 3.24 -15.28
N ILE A 151 2.89 3.16 -15.58
CA ILE A 151 3.46 3.72 -16.79
C ILE A 151 3.55 2.61 -17.83
N ASP A 152 3.01 2.83 -19.03
CA ASP A 152 3.05 1.86 -20.12
C ASP A 152 4.43 1.78 -20.79
N ALA A 153 4.54 0.90 -21.78
CA ALA A 153 5.78 0.68 -22.52
C ALA A 153 6.21 1.90 -23.35
N ASP A 154 5.27 2.78 -23.71
CA ASP A 154 5.53 4.00 -24.48
C ASP A 154 5.88 5.20 -23.58
N GLY A 155 5.83 5.01 -22.26
CA GLY A 155 6.20 6.02 -21.28
C GLY A 155 5.07 6.95 -20.86
N HIS A 156 3.82 6.55 -21.08
CA HIS A 156 2.63 7.32 -20.72
C HIS A 156 1.92 6.74 -19.48
N ILE A 157 1.14 7.57 -18.80
CA ILE A 157 0.32 7.17 -17.65
C ILE A 157 -0.90 6.41 -18.16
N ALA A 158 -0.89 5.08 -17.99
CA ALA A 158 -2.02 4.22 -18.32
C ALA A 158 -3.02 4.10 -17.16
N ARG A 159 -2.55 4.26 -15.92
CA ARG A 159 -3.40 4.29 -14.72
C ARG A 159 -2.85 5.23 -13.66
N LEU A 160 -3.72 6.02 -13.05
CA LEU A 160 -3.44 6.85 -11.89
C LEU A 160 -4.34 6.40 -10.74
N ILE A 161 -3.75 6.13 -9.59
CA ILE A 161 -4.43 5.59 -8.41
C ILE A 161 -4.19 6.56 -7.26
N TYR A 162 -5.25 7.16 -6.73
CA TYR A 162 -5.15 7.95 -5.50
C TYR A 162 -4.91 7.01 -4.32
N ILE A 163 -3.93 7.35 -3.48
CA ILE A 163 -3.64 6.64 -2.24
C ILE A 163 -4.00 7.59 -1.11
N ASP A 164 -5.05 7.23 -0.37
CA ASP A 164 -5.33 7.88 0.89
C ASP A 164 -4.20 7.54 1.87
N THR A 165 -3.50 8.56 2.34
CA THR A 165 -2.38 8.39 3.27
C THR A 165 -2.83 7.89 4.64
N ASP A 166 -4.11 8.05 4.99
CA ASP A 166 -4.67 7.45 6.21
C ASP A 166 -4.82 5.92 6.09
N ASP A 167 -4.89 5.39 4.85
CA ASP A 167 -4.92 3.95 4.54
C ASP A 167 -3.53 3.35 4.26
N ALA A 168 -2.50 4.18 4.03
CA ALA A 168 -1.16 3.74 3.67
C ALA A 168 -0.40 3.04 4.82
N ASP A 169 -0.81 3.28 6.06
CA ASP A 169 -0.30 2.61 7.27
C ASP A 169 -1.03 1.29 7.60
N ALA A 170 -2.02 0.88 6.80
CA ALA A 170 -2.63 -0.43 6.92
C ALA A 170 -1.73 -1.49 6.24
N PRO A 171 -1.09 -2.41 6.97
CA PRO A 171 -0.34 -3.50 6.36
C PRO A 171 -1.33 -4.46 5.70
N GLY A 172 -1.61 -4.29 4.41
CA GLY A 172 -2.43 -5.27 3.69
C GLY A 172 -3.21 -4.80 2.46
N THR A 173 -3.11 -3.55 2.01
CA THR A 173 -3.82 -3.15 0.77
C THR A 173 -3.06 -3.67 -0.46
N ALA A 174 -3.11 -4.98 -0.63
CA ALA A 174 -2.87 -5.64 -1.90
C ALA A 174 -3.93 -5.13 -2.86
N LEU A 175 -3.51 -4.30 -3.82
CA LEU A 175 -4.29 -3.99 -5.01
C LEU A 175 -4.44 -5.32 -5.78
N THR A 176 -5.56 -6.00 -5.53
CA THR A 176 -6.02 -7.18 -6.30
C THR A 176 -6.79 -6.75 -7.53
#